data_AF-A0A1V9G4M5-F1
#
_entry.id   AF-A0A1V9G4M5-F1
#
_cell.length_a   1.000
_cell.length_b   1.000
_cell.length_c   1.000
_cell.angle_alpha   90.00
_cell.angle_beta   90.00
_cell.angle_gamma   90.00
#
_symmetry.space_group_name_H-M   'P 1'
#
loop_
_entity.id
_entity.type
_entity.pdbx_description
1 polymer ?
#
loop_
_entity_poly.entity_id
_entity_poly.type
_entity_poly.pdbx_seq_one_letter_code
_entity_poly.pdbx_strand_id
1 'polypeptide(L)'
;MKPTIIEHPFHDIRLTYMSEAPLSTLEQEGIEKYVELHNQSQEYKQVIERLLTYYTSAGKTLQKCKAIFDNLQNEYILLTPMLHYLEEGGPLSENEIESIDESERVCYDTQPLLTQLHTFNHTFDAYADGLMAAEKEYSGTEQQQEKLELLFDDFNDNYFNPIIKDWKTMEIDICSLDENFDDFRGAFCDMTDMVDKLCEIRNAFLDAHIKLQNRIVELDKDIVALFAAINGESN
;
A
#
# COMPACT_ATOMS: atom_id res chain seq x y z
N MET A 1 51.60 -5.77 -0.25
CA MET A 1 50.80 -4.95 0.67
C MET A 1 49.50 -5.68 0.97
N LYS A 2 48.95 -5.57 2.18
CA LYS A 2 47.64 -6.14 2.52
C LYS A 2 46.63 -4.98 2.54
N PRO A 3 45.59 -5.02 1.70
CA PRO A 3 44.52 -4.02 1.76
C PRO A 3 43.76 -4.14 3.09
N THR A 4 43.34 -3.01 3.64
CA THR A 4 42.34 -3.00 4.70
C THR A 4 40.99 -3.22 4.04
N ILE A 5 40.33 -4.32 4.38
CA ILE A 5 39.00 -4.68 3.86
C ILE A 5 38.00 -4.41 5.00
N ILE A 6 37.02 -3.55 4.73
CA ILE A 6 35.89 -3.31 5.63
C ILE A 6 34.74 -4.17 5.13
N GLU A 7 34.31 -5.16 5.92
CA GLU A 7 33.17 -6.04 5.58
C GLU A 7 31.92 -5.56 6.31
N HIS A 8 30.79 -5.43 5.60
CA HIS A 8 29.51 -4.99 6.17
C HIS A 8 28.32 -5.90 5.79
N PRO A 9 27.31 -6.02 6.67
CA PRO A 9 26.38 -7.16 6.68
C PRO A 9 25.35 -7.23 5.55
N PHE A 10 25.18 -6.19 4.73
CA PHE A 10 24.15 -6.15 3.69
C PHE A 10 24.65 -5.97 2.25
N HIS A 11 25.94 -5.66 2.08
CA HIS A 11 26.70 -5.83 0.84
C HIS A 11 28.18 -5.64 1.22
N ASP A 12 29.06 -6.47 0.67
CA ASP A 12 30.52 -6.30 0.77
C ASP A 12 30.91 -4.98 0.04
N ILE A 13 30.78 -3.84 0.70
CA ILE A 13 31.36 -2.58 0.22
C ILE A 13 32.86 -2.68 0.48
N ARG A 14 33.59 -3.23 -0.50
CA ARG A 14 35.05 -3.40 -0.42
C ARG A 14 35.75 -2.10 -0.74
N LEU A 15 35.79 -1.20 0.23
CA LEU A 15 36.67 -0.04 0.17
C LEU A 15 38.11 -0.50 0.30
N THR A 16 38.84 -0.52 -0.81
CA THR A 16 40.26 -0.90 -0.82
C THR A 16 41.10 0.35 -0.68
N TYR A 17 41.56 0.61 0.54
CA TYR A 17 42.46 1.72 0.82
C TYR A 17 43.91 1.32 0.52
N MET A 18 44.58 2.07 -0.36
CA MET A 18 45.88 1.73 -0.95
C MET A 18 47.05 2.53 -0.34
N SER A 19 46.94 2.98 0.92
CA SER A 19 48.01 3.70 1.63
C SER A 19 48.58 2.95 2.84
N GLU A 20 49.84 3.23 3.18
CA GLU A 20 50.46 2.83 4.45
C GLU A 20 50.08 3.75 5.63
N ALA A 21 49.53 4.94 5.37
CA ALA A 21 49.10 5.89 6.39
C ALA A 21 47.71 5.54 6.94
N PRO A 22 47.45 5.59 8.26
CA PRO A 22 46.10 5.37 8.79
C PRO A 22 45.12 6.42 8.23
N LEU A 23 43.86 6.03 8.05
CA LEU A 23 42.78 6.96 7.68
C LEU A 23 42.74 8.14 8.64
N SER A 24 42.59 9.34 8.09
CA SER A 24 42.30 10.55 8.87
C SER A 24 40.93 10.44 9.54
N THR A 25 40.71 11.23 10.58
CA THR A 25 39.42 11.31 11.27
C THR A 25 38.28 11.68 10.33
N LEU A 26 38.54 12.56 9.34
CA LEU A 26 37.53 12.99 8.36
C LEU A 26 37.16 11.86 7.39
N GLU A 27 38.13 11.04 6.96
CA GLU A 27 37.87 9.89 6.09
C GLU A 27 37.10 8.78 6.81
N GLN A 28 37.44 8.52 8.08
CA GLN A 28 36.68 7.57 8.90
C GLN A 28 35.23 8.01 9.06
N GLU A 29 35.01 9.29 9.38
CA GLU A 29 33.68 9.86 9.52
C GLU A 29 32.88 9.80 8.19
N GLY A 30 33.52 10.11 7.07
CA GLY A 30 32.90 9.99 5.74
C GLY A 30 32.47 8.56 5.41
N ILE A 31 33.31 7.56 5.71
CA ILE A 31 32.98 6.14 5.47
C ILE A 31 31.80 5.72 6.36
N GLU A 32 31.80 6.09 7.64
CA GLU A 32 30.71 5.78 8.57
C GLU A 32 29.38 6.38 8.08
N LYS A 33 29.40 7.64 7.63
CA LYS A 33 28.22 8.33 7.09
C LYS A 33 27.70 7.69 5.82
N TYR A 34 28.60 7.30 4.91
CA TYR A 34 28.22 6.58 3.69
C TYR A 34 27.53 5.25 4.00
N VAL A 35 28.09 4.45 4.91
CA VAL A 35 27.51 3.15 5.31
C VAL A 35 26.15 3.33 5.97
N GLU A 36 26.02 4.31 6.87
CA GLU A 36 24.74 4.65 7.51
C GLU A 36 23.67 4.99 6.47
N LEU A 37 23.99 5.91 5.55
CA LEU A 37 23.07 6.37 4.51
C LEU A 37 22.69 5.24 3.55
N HIS A 38 23.65 4.39 3.17
CA HIS A 38 23.40 3.21 2.35
C HIS A 38 22.42 2.23 3.01
N ASN A 39 22.63 1.90 4.27
CA ASN A 39 21.74 0.97 4.97
C ASN A 39 20.32 1.52 5.12
N GLN A 40 20.19 2.80 5.49
CA GLN A 40 18.87 3.45 5.60
C GLN A 40 18.14 3.49 4.25
N SER A 41 18.89 3.66 3.16
CA SER A 41 18.37 3.62 1.79
C SER A 41 17.84 2.25 1.40
N GLN A 42 18.60 1.19 1.70
CA GLN A 42 18.16 -0.19 1.42
C GLN A 42 16.92 -0.57 2.23
N GLU A 43 16.87 -0.20 3.51
CA GLU A 43 15.69 -0.40 4.35
C GLU A 43 14.47 0.33 3.77
N TYR A 44 14.65 1.57 3.33
CA TYR A 44 13.59 2.36 2.71
C TYR A 44 13.11 1.76 1.38
N LYS A 45 14.04 1.31 0.53
CA LYS A 45 13.73 0.60 -0.71
C LYS A 45 12.86 -0.63 -0.46
N GLN A 46 13.19 -1.44 0.55
CA GLN A 46 12.38 -2.61 0.91
C GLN A 46 10.96 -2.23 1.33
N VAL A 47 10.78 -1.10 2.04
CA VAL A 47 9.45 -0.58 2.40
C VAL A 47 8.67 -0.22 1.13
N ILE A 48 9.28 0.53 0.21
CA ILE A 48 8.67 0.92 -1.06
C ILE A 48 8.28 -0.33 -1.87
N GLU A 49 9.16 -1.33 -1.98
CA GLU A 49 8.90 -2.59 -2.69
C GLU A 49 7.71 -3.37 -2.09
N ARG A 50 7.63 -3.44 -0.75
CA ARG A 50 6.49 -4.08 -0.07
C ARG A 50 5.19 -3.36 -0.37
N LEU A 51 5.18 -2.02 -0.27
CA LEU A 51 3.99 -1.21 -0.56
C LEU A 51 3.58 -1.33 -2.03
N LEU A 52 4.52 -1.27 -2.96
CA LEU A 52 4.28 -1.44 -4.40
C LEU A 52 3.64 -2.81 -4.68
N THR A 53 4.18 -3.86 -4.07
CA THR A 53 3.65 -5.23 -4.17
C THR A 53 2.25 -5.32 -3.60
N TYR A 54 2.00 -4.69 -2.45
CA TYR A 54 0.68 -4.64 -1.84
C TYR A 54 -0.33 -3.97 -2.77
N TYR A 55 -0.14 -2.72 -3.19
CA TYR A 55 -1.15 -2.02 -4.02
C TYR A 55 -1.36 -2.68 -5.39
N THR A 56 -0.30 -3.26 -5.98
CA THR A 56 -0.41 -4.02 -7.23
C THR A 56 -1.24 -5.29 -7.07
N SER A 57 -1.09 -6.00 -5.94
CA SER A 57 -1.82 -7.25 -5.68
C SER A 57 -3.24 -7.01 -5.15
N ALA A 58 -3.40 -6.04 -4.25
CA ALA A 58 -4.67 -5.64 -3.66
C ALA A 58 -5.67 -5.15 -4.70
N GLY A 59 -5.22 -4.61 -5.83
CA GLY A 59 -6.10 -4.26 -6.96
C GLY A 59 -6.95 -5.44 -7.45
N LYS A 60 -6.42 -6.66 -7.46
CA LYS A 60 -7.19 -7.87 -7.83
C LYS A 60 -8.23 -8.22 -6.78
N THR A 61 -7.90 -8.07 -5.50
CA THR A 61 -8.84 -8.29 -4.39
C THR A 61 -9.96 -7.26 -4.44
N LEU A 62 -9.64 -5.98 -4.67
CA LEU A 62 -10.63 -4.92 -4.84
C LEU A 62 -11.57 -5.18 -6.02
N GLN A 63 -11.07 -5.70 -7.14
CA GLN A 63 -11.91 -6.13 -8.26
C GLN A 63 -12.86 -7.28 -7.89
N LYS A 64 -12.40 -8.26 -7.09
CA LYS A 64 -13.27 -9.31 -6.56
C LYS A 64 -14.34 -8.74 -5.64
N CYS A 65 -13.98 -7.84 -4.73
CA CYS A 65 -14.93 -7.15 -3.86
C CYS A 65 -16.00 -6.42 -4.68
N LYS A 66 -15.61 -5.74 -5.76
CA LYS A 66 -16.54 -5.09 -6.70
C LYS A 66 -17.51 -6.09 -7.32
N ALA A 67 -17.01 -7.22 -7.83
CA ALA A 67 -17.88 -8.24 -8.45
C ALA A 67 -18.87 -8.86 -7.45
N ILE A 68 -18.44 -9.15 -6.22
CA ILE A 68 -19.33 -9.65 -5.16
C ILE A 68 -20.36 -8.58 -4.79
N PHE A 69 -19.93 -7.32 -4.68
CA PHE A 69 -20.83 -6.21 -4.40
C PHE A 69 -21.86 -5.98 -5.52
N ASP A 70 -21.45 -6.10 -6.79
CA ASP A 70 -22.37 -6.01 -7.93
C ASP A 70 -23.43 -7.13 -7.86
N ASN A 71 -23.05 -8.34 -7.46
CA ASN A 71 -24.00 -9.44 -7.23
C ASN A 71 -24.94 -9.12 -6.06
N LEU A 72 -24.42 -8.62 -4.94
CA LEU A 72 -25.24 -8.19 -3.80
C LEU A 72 -26.27 -7.13 -4.21
N GLN A 73 -25.84 -6.13 -5.00
CA GLN A 73 -26.72 -5.09 -5.51
C GLN A 73 -27.79 -5.65 -6.45
N ASN A 74 -27.45 -6.64 -7.29
CA ASN A 74 -28.42 -7.30 -8.16
C ASN A 74 -29.48 -8.08 -7.35
N GLU A 75 -29.06 -8.84 -6.33
CA GLU A 75 -29.99 -9.53 -5.42
C GLU A 75 -30.91 -8.54 -4.70
N TYR A 76 -30.37 -7.39 -4.25
CA TYR A 76 -31.17 -6.33 -3.66
C TYR A 76 -32.22 -5.76 -4.63
N ILE A 77 -31.83 -5.45 -5.87
CA ILE A 77 -32.72 -4.88 -6.90
C ILE A 77 -33.85 -5.85 -7.23
N LEU A 78 -33.62 -7.17 -7.21
CA LEU A 78 -34.67 -8.17 -7.44
C LEU A 78 -35.77 -8.12 -6.36
N LEU A 79 -35.39 -7.77 -5.13
CA LEU A 79 -36.31 -7.70 -3.98
C LEU A 79 -36.98 -6.32 -3.85
N THR A 80 -36.43 -5.25 -4.44
CA THR A 80 -36.96 -3.87 -4.27
C THR A 80 -38.39 -3.68 -4.79
N PRO A 81 -38.81 -4.20 -5.97
CA PRO A 81 -40.19 -4.08 -6.43
C PRO A 81 -41.21 -4.75 -5.50
N MET A 82 -40.78 -5.74 -4.71
CA MET A 82 -41.66 -6.53 -3.84
C MET A 82 -42.00 -5.81 -2.54
N LEU A 83 -41.16 -4.86 -2.12
CA LEU A 83 -41.42 -3.96 -0.99
C LEU A 83 -42.71 -3.14 -1.16
N HIS A 84 -43.10 -2.81 -2.40
CA HIS A 84 -44.31 -2.02 -2.68
C HIS A 84 -45.62 -2.78 -2.37
N TYR A 85 -45.53 -4.10 -2.15
CA TYR A 85 -46.69 -4.97 -1.92
C TYR A 85 -46.76 -5.52 -0.49
N LEU A 86 -45.81 -5.13 0.38
CA LEU A 86 -45.80 -5.50 1.80
C LEU A 86 -46.94 -4.85 2.61
N GLU A 87 -47.68 -3.88 2.06
CA GLU A 87 -48.78 -3.20 2.76
C GLU A 87 -50.05 -4.07 2.94
N GLU A 88 -50.20 -5.22 2.27
CA GLU A 88 -51.45 -6.02 2.31
C GLU A 88 -51.30 -7.53 2.60
N GLY A 89 -50.17 -7.99 3.16
CA GLY A 89 -49.89 -9.41 3.45
C GLY A 89 -50.02 -9.83 4.93
N GLY A 90 -50.59 -11.01 5.20
CA GLY A 90 -50.60 -11.67 6.52
C GLY A 90 -49.20 -12.15 6.98
N PRO A 91 -49.05 -12.80 8.15
CA PRO A 91 -47.76 -13.01 8.79
C PRO A 91 -46.79 -13.87 7.96
N LEU A 92 -45.60 -13.31 7.69
CA LEU A 92 -44.48 -13.92 6.98
C LEU A 92 -43.60 -14.80 7.90
N SER A 93 -42.86 -15.75 7.32
CA SER A 93 -41.79 -16.48 8.04
C SER A 93 -40.47 -15.69 8.02
N GLU A 94 -39.50 -16.04 8.87
CA GLU A 94 -38.23 -15.28 9.06
C GLU A 94 -37.39 -15.02 7.80
N ASN A 95 -37.63 -15.73 6.68
CA ASN A 95 -36.83 -15.65 5.45
C ASN A 95 -37.68 -15.36 4.18
N GLU A 96 -38.93 -14.92 4.34
CA GLU A 96 -39.84 -14.71 3.21
C GLU A 96 -40.30 -13.25 3.10
N ILE A 97 -40.30 -12.73 1.87
CA ILE A 97 -40.98 -11.47 1.51
C ILE A 97 -42.19 -11.82 0.64
N GLU A 98 -43.36 -11.26 0.96
CA GLU A 98 -44.59 -11.46 0.18
C GLU A 98 -44.79 -10.32 -0.81
N SER A 99 -45.06 -10.69 -2.06
CA SER A 99 -45.59 -9.80 -3.08
C SER A 99 -47.00 -10.24 -3.46
N ILE A 100 -47.92 -9.27 -3.61
CA ILE A 100 -49.27 -9.48 -4.15
C ILE A 100 -49.25 -8.96 -5.59
N ASP A 101 -49.04 -9.84 -6.55
CA ASP A 101 -49.20 -9.51 -7.95
C ASP A 101 -50.53 -10.10 -8.44
N GLU A 102 -51.39 -9.26 -9.03
CA GLU A 102 -52.63 -9.63 -9.74
C GLU A 102 -53.37 -10.89 -9.24
N SER A 103 -53.63 -10.99 -7.93
CA SER A 103 -54.38 -12.06 -7.23
C SER A 103 -53.67 -13.37 -6.84
N GLU A 104 -52.34 -13.48 -6.96
CA GLU A 104 -51.55 -14.59 -6.39
C GLU A 104 -50.54 -14.10 -5.32
N ARG A 105 -50.46 -14.85 -4.21
CA ARG A 105 -49.43 -14.67 -3.18
C ARG A 105 -48.13 -15.30 -3.66
N VAL A 106 -47.05 -14.51 -3.76
CA VAL A 106 -45.72 -15.02 -4.10
C VAL A 106 -44.75 -14.73 -2.95
N CYS A 107 -44.18 -15.78 -2.35
CA CYS A 107 -43.14 -15.69 -1.33
C CYS A 107 -41.75 -15.77 -1.97
N TYR A 108 -40.85 -14.87 -1.58
CA TYR A 108 -39.47 -14.83 -2.06
C TYR A 108 -38.46 -15.09 -0.94
N ASP A 109 -37.50 -15.95 -1.23
CA ASP A 109 -36.42 -16.35 -0.32
C ASP A 109 -35.34 -15.27 -0.22
N THR A 110 -35.09 -14.74 0.98
CA THR A 110 -34.03 -13.75 1.25
C THR A 110 -32.64 -14.37 1.43
N GLN A 111 -32.55 -15.70 1.48
CA GLN A 111 -31.29 -16.41 1.73
C GLN A 111 -30.18 -16.11 0.70
N PRO A 112 -30.46 -15.91 -0.61
CA PRO A 112 -29.44 -15.48 -1.58
C PRO A 112 -28.81 -14.12 -1.23
N LEU A 113 -29.63 -13.13 -0.85
CA LEU A 113 -29.15 -11.81 -0.42
C LEU A 113 -28.26 -11.91 0.82
N LEU A 114 -28.72 -12.65 1.84
CA LEU A 114 -27.96 -12.87 3.08
C LEU A 114 -26.62 -13.58 2.81
N THR A 115 -26.61 -14.55 1.88
CA THR A 115 -25.40 -15.28 1.48
C THR A 115 -24.40 -14.35 0.79
N GLN A 116 -24.87 -13.48 -0.11
CA GLN A 116 -24.01 -12.49 -0.76
C GLN A 116 -23.48 -11.47 0.25
N LEU A 117 -24.31 -11.00 1.18
CA LEU A 117 -23.92 -10.04 2.22
C LEU A 117 -22.82 -10.60 3.13
N HIS A 118 -22.99 -11.84 3.60
CA HIS A 118 -21.97 -12.54 4.39
C HIS A 118 -20.66 -12.70 3.62
N THR A 119 -20.74 -13.14 2.36
CA THR A 119 -19.58 -13.32 1.49
C THR A 119 -18.85 -12.00 1.24
N PHE A 120 -19.61 -10.92 1.03
CA PHE A 120 -19.09 -9.58 0.86
C PHE A 120 -18.34 -9.10 2.10
N ASN A 121 -18.99 -9.13 3.27
CA ASN A 121 -18.40 -8.67 4.54
C ASN A 121 -17.11 -9.41 4.85
N HIS A 122 -17.11 -10.74 4.79
CA HIS A 122 -15.90 -11.54 5.03
C HIS A 122 -14.75 -11.17 4.09
N THR A 123 -15.05 -10.92 2.81
CA THR A 123 -14.02 -10.57 1.81
C THR A 123 -13.54 -9.13 1.98
N PHE A 124 -14.46 -8.21 2.32
CA PHE A 124 -14.18 -6.80 2.47
C PHE A 124 -13.39 -6.49 3.75
N ASP A 125 -13.72 -7.13 4.88
CA ASP A 125 -13.03 -6.94 6.16
C ASP A 125 -11.56 -7.36 6.06
N ALA A 126 -11.29 -8.56 5.52
CA ALA A 126 -9.93 -9.05 5.31
C ALA A 126 -9.10 -8.15 4.37
N TYR A 127 -9.78 -7.49 3.42
CA TYR A 127 -9.17 -6.50 2.54
C TYR A 127 -8.90 -5.16 3.27
N ALA A 128 -9.84 -4.68 4.07
CA ALA A 128 -9.79 -3.39 4.76
C ALA A 128 -8.68 -3.35 5.81
N ASP A 129 -8.46 -4.44 6.55
CA ASP A 129 -7.36 -4.55 7.51
C ASP A 129 -5.99 -4.39 6.83
N GLY A 130 -5.82 -5.05 5.67
CA GLY A 130 -4.60 -4.93 4.87
C GLY A 130 -4.39 -3.50 4.35
N LEU A 131 -5.47 -2.82 3.97
CA LEU A 131 -5.40 -1.44 3.48
C LEU A 131 -4.99 -0.49 4.59
N MET A 132 -5.57 -0.62 5.77
CA MET A 132 -5.19 0.19 6.94
C MET A 132 -3.71 0.02 7.30
N ALA A 133 -3.21 -1.21 7.27
CA ALA A 133 -1.79 -1.48 7.55
C ALA A 133 -0.87 -0.82 6.50
N ALA A 134 -1.21 -0.96 5.20
CA ALA A 134 -0.44 -0.37 4.11
C ALA A 134 -0.46 1.17 4.16
N GLU A 135 -1.61 1.79 4.42
CA GLU A 135 -1.74 3.25 4.53
C GLU A 135 -0.95 3.80 5.73
N LYS A 136 -0.91 3.06 6.83
CA LYS A 136 -0.07 3.42 7.98
C LYS A 136 1.41 3.37 7.63
N GLU A 137 1.87 2.33 6.95
CA GLU A 137 3.27 2.21 6.51
C GLU A 137 3.62 3.29 5.48
N TYR A 138 2.74 3.56 4.50
CA TYR A 138 2.88 4.64 3.51
C TYR A 138 2.96 6.04 4.15
N SER A 139 2.20 6.32 5.20
CA SER A 139 2.27 7.63 5.87
C SER A 139 3.66 7.98 6.42
N GLY A 140 4.49 6.96 6.71
CA GLY A 140 5.86 7.14 7.13
C GLY A 140 6.87 7.35 5.99
N THR A 141 6.50 7.04 4.73
CA THR A 141 7.47 7.02 3.63
C THR A 141 7.82 8.41 3.11
N GLU A 142 6.90 9.37 3.17
CA GLU A 142 7.14 10.76 2.71
C GLU A 142 8.19 11.46 3.59
N GLN A 143 8.04 11.35 4.91
CA GLN A 143 9.01 11.90 5.87
C GLN A 143 10.37 11.19 5.78
N GLN A 144 10.38 9.89 5.50
CA GLN A 144 11.60 9.12 5.34
C GLN A 144 12.35 9.52 4.07
N GLN A 145 11.64 9.80 2.97
CA GLN A 145 12.25 10.28 1.72
C GLN A 145 12.93 11.63 1.91
N GLU A 146 12.19 12.63 2.42
CA GLU A 146 12.73 13.98 2.63
C GLU A 146 13.96 13.95 3.55
N LYS A 147 13.90 13.13 4.61
CA LYS A 147 15.05 12.95 5.51
C LYS A 147 16.26 12.33 4.79
N LEU A 148 16.05 11.31 3.96
CA LEU A 148 17.13 10.67 3.21
C LEU A 148 17.75 11.61 2.17
N GLU A 149 16.94 12.40 1.48
CA GLU A 149 17.41 13.43 0.54
C GLU A 149 18.29 14.47 1.26
N LEU A 150 17.86 14.99 2.41
CA LEU A 150 18.66 15.93 3.20
C LEU A 150 19.98 15.33 3.70
N LEU A 151 19.96 14.08 4.16
CA LEU A 151 21.17 13.38 4.59
C LEU A 151 22.11 13.10 3.42
N PHE A 152 21.56 12.82 2.23
CA PHE A 152 22.33 12.63 1.01
C PHE A 152 22.99 13.93 0.56
N ASP A 153 22.26 15.05 0.56
CA ASP A 153 22.80 16.37 0.23
C ASP A 153 23.91 16.77 1.21
N ASP A 154 23.69 16.61 2.52
CA ASP A 154 24.69 16.86 3.55
C ASP A 154 25.95 16.00 3.37
N PHE A 155 25.76 14.71 3.09
CA PHE A 155 26.87 13.80 2.80
C PHE A 155 27.65 14.26 1.56
N ASN A 156 26.93 14.59 0.50
CA ASN A 156 27.49 14.99 -0.78
C ASN A 156 28.28 16.30 -0.66
N ASP A 157 27.80 17.27 0.10
CA ASP A 157 28.42 18.58 0.26
C ASP A 157 29.63 18.59 1.21
N ASN A 158 29.57 17.81 2.29
CA ASN A 158 30.57 17.87 3.36
C ASN A 158 31.62 16.75 3.31
N TYR A 159 31.31 15.61 2.69
CA TYR A 159 32.20 14.45 2.65
C TYR A 159 32.57 14.10 1.23
N PHE A 160 31.62 13.90 0.32
CA PHE A 160 31.94 13.49 -1.05
C PHE A 160 32.68 14.59 -1.84
N ASN A 161 32.09 15.78 -1.96
CA ASN A 161 32.68 16.90 -2.68
C ASN A 161 34.06 17.34 -2.12
N PRO A 162 34.30 17.38 -0.79
CA PRO A 162 35.58 17.80 -0.23
C PRO A 162 36.66 16.71 -0.20
N ILE A 163 36.31 15.45 0.07
CA ILE A 163 37.26 14.33 0.11
C ILE A 163 37.72 13.97 -1.30
N ILE A 164 36.84 14.03 -2.31
CA ILE A 164 37.22 13.74 -3.71
C ILE A 164 37.84 14.95 -4.40
N LYS A 165 37.54 16.21 -4.04
CA LYS A 165 38.21 17.37 -4.67
C LYS A 165 39.74 17.38 -4.52
N ASP A 166 40.27 16.76 -3.47
CA ASP A 166 41.71 16.63 -3.20
C ASP A 166 42.22 15.19 -3.47
N TRP A 167 41.60 14.48 -4.42
CA TRP A 167 41.97 13.09 -4.78
C TRP A 167 43.43 12.90 -5.19
N LYS A 168 44.14 13.97 -5.59
CA LYS A 168 45.56 13.90 -5.98
C LYS A 168 46.51 13.73 -4.79
N THR A 169 46.06 14.04 -3.58
CA THR A 169 46.82 13.93 -2.33
C THR A 169 46.36 12.79 -1.45
N MET A 170 45.23 12.14 -1.76
CA MET A 170 44.66 11.02 -1.02
C MET A 170 44.89 9.71 -1.80
N GLU A 171 45.63 8.76 -1.21
CA GLU A 171 45.90 7.41 -1.78
C GLU A 171 44.68 6.47 -1.64
N ILE A 172 43.51 6.95 -2.06
CA ILE A 172 42.27 6.20 -2.13
C ILE A 172 42.17 5.58 -3.54
N ASP A 173 41.77 4.31 -3.65
CA ASP A 173 41.46 3.69 -4.95
C ASP A 173 40.16 4.27 -5.52
N ILE A 174 40.31 5.47 -6.11
CA ILE A 174 39.27 6.33 -6.66
C ILE A 174 38.37 5.60 -7.65
N CYS A 175 38.90 4.66 -8.43
CA CYS A 175 38.11 3.93 -9.43
C CYS A 175 37.05 3.03 -8.78
N SER A 176 37.39 2.33 -7.69
CA SER A 176 36.44 1.46 -6.98
C SER A 176 35.42 2.25 -6.15
N LEU A 177 35.78 3.47 -5.73
CA LEU A 177 34.93 4.33 -4.92
C LEU A 177 33.95 5.12 -5.81
N ASP A 178 34.40 5.59 -6.97
CA ASP A 178 33.56 6.23 -7.99
C ASP A 178 32.54 5.25 -8.57
N GLU A 179 32.92 4.00 -8.92
CA GLU A 179 31.96 3.00 -9.44
C GLU A 179 30.89 2.65 -8.39
N ASN A 180 31.28 2.35 -7.15
CA ASN A 180 30.31 2.04 -6.09
C ASN A 180 29.45 3.27 -5.71
N PHE A 181 29.97 4.49 -5.89
CA PHE A 181 29.23 5.71 -5.60
C PHE A 181 28.28 6.12 -6.72
N ASP A 182 28.67 5.96 -7.98
CA ASP A 182 27.77 6.12 -9.12
C ASP A 182 26.64 5.09 -9.05
N ASP A 183 26.94 3.85 -8.66
CA ASP A 183 25.93 2.83 -8.35
C ASP A 183 25.04 3.24 -7.17
N PHE A 184 25.59 3.85 -6.13
CA PHE A 184 24.84 4.35 -4.99
C PHE A 184 23.93 5.54 -5.34
N ARG A 185 24.42 6.50 -6.13
CA ARG A 185 23.63 7.61 -6.69
C ARG A 185 22.54 7.10 -7.61
N GLY A 186 22.86 6.14 -8.48
CA GLY A 186 21.91 5.46 -9.35
C GLY A 186 20.81 4.79 -8.52
N ALA A 187 21.18 4.07 -7.46
CA ALA A 187 20.22 3.44 -6.56
C ALA A 187 19.33 4.46 -5.84
N PHE A 188 19.86 5.64 -5.48
CA PHE A 188 19.08 6.74 -4.91
C PHE A 188 18.08 7.34 -5.90
N CYS A 189 18.49 7.58 -7.13
CA CYS A 189 17.59 8.01 -8.21
C CYS A 189 16.51 6.95 -8.49
N ASP A 190 16.89 5.67 -8.56
CA ASP A 190 15.96 4.56 -8.76
C ASP A 190 14.92 4.48 -7.64
N MET A 191 15.30 4.73 -6.39
CA MET A 191 14.36 4.79 -5.28
C MET A 191 13.33 5.93 -5.45
N THR A 192 13.78 7.10 -5.91
CA THR A 192 12.88 8.25 -6.17
C THR A 192 11.85 7.89 -7.24
N ASP A 193 12.30 7.31 -8.35
CA ASP A 193 11.42 6.80 -9.41
C ASP A 193 10.44 5.73 -8.90
N MET A 194 10.86 4.89 -7.94
CA MET A 194 9.99 3.89 -7.33
C MET A 194 8.93 4.52 -6.43
N VAL A 195 9.24 5.62 -5.73
CA VAL A 195 8.24 6.35 -4.95
C VAL A 195 7.19 6.97 -5.88
N ASP A 196 7.60 7.60 -6.97
CA ASP A 196 6.65 8.17 -7.94
C ASP A 196 5.70 7.12 -8.50
N LYS A 197 6.23 5.96 -8.90
CA LYS A 197 5.42 4.81 -9.35
C LYS A 197 4.48 4.31 -8.25
N LEU A 198 4.94 4.27 -7.01
CA LEU A 198 4.12 3.89 -5.87
C LEU A 198 2.96 4.88 -5.68
N CYS A 199 3.23 6.19 -5.75
CA CYS A 199 2.22 7.24 -5.68
C CYS A 199 1.15 7.07 -6.76
N GLU A 200 1.55 6.84 -8.01
CA GLU A 200 0.61 6.62 -9.12
C GLU A 200 -0.28 5.40 -8.90
N ILE A 201 0.31 4.25 -8.57
CA ILE A 201 -0.42 2.99 -8.34
C ILE A 201 -1.35 3.12 -7.14
N ARG A 202 -0.88 3.72 -6.04
CA ARG A 202 -1.68 3.97 -4.84
C ARG A 202 -2.86 4.87 -5.15
N ASN A 203 -2.66 5.98 -5.86
CA ASN A 203 -3.73 6.92 -6.16
C ASN A 203 -4.83 6.28 -7.04
N ALA A 204 -4.44 5.51 -8.06
CA ALA A 204 -5.38 4.77 -8.90
C ALA A 204 -6.17 3.73 -8.09
N PHE A 205 -5.47 3.03 -7.17
CA PHE A 205 -6.10 2.08 -6.27
C PHE A 205 -7.09 2.74 -5.30
N LEU A 206 -6.71 3.86 -4.67
CA LEU A 206 -7.55 4.57 -3.70
C LEU A 206 -8.80 5.18 -4.35
N ASP A 207 -8.68 5.74 -5.56
CA ASP A 207 -9.85 6.20 -6.32
C ASP A 207 -10.84 5.04 -6.57
N ALA A 208 -10.31 3.87 -6.96
CA ALA A 208 -11.10 2.67 -7.15
C ALA A 208 -11.75 2.15 -5.85
N HIS A 209 -11.07 2.29 -4.70
CA HIS A 209 -11.58 1.92 -3.38
C HIS A 209 -12.67 2.88 -2.89
N ILE A 210 -12.44 4.20 -2.98
CA ILE A 210 -13.41 5.23 -2.58
C ILE A 210 -14.71 5.09 -3.38
N LYS A 211 -14.62 4.82 -4.68
CA LYS A 211 -15.80 4.54 -5.53
C LYS A 211 -16.59 3.33 -5.04
N LEU A 212 -15.92 2.26 -4.61
CA LEU A 212 -16.61 1.10 -4.02
C LEU A 212 -17.21 1.46 -2.66
N GLN A 213 -16.48 2.18 -1.79
CA GLN A 213 -16.94 2.59 -0.46
C GLN A 213 -18.23 3.43 -0.53
N ASN A 214 -18.31 4.38 -1.45
CA ASN A 214 -19.51 5.19 -1.62
C ASN A 214 -20.72 4.34 -2.01
N ARG A 215 -20.53 3.37 -2.91
CA ARG A 215 -21.59 2.43 -3.31
C ARG A 215 -22.03 1.56 -2.13
N ILE A 216 -21.09 1.09 -1.31
CA ILE A 216 -21.40 0.31 -0.10
C ILE A 216 -22.27 1.13 0.85
N VAL A 217 -21.90 2.39 1.12
CA VAL A 217 -22.65 3.27 2.03
C VAL A 217 -24.06 3.58 1.51
N GLU A 218 -24.25 3.66 0.20
CA GLU A 218 -25.57 3.79 -0.41
C GLU A 218 -26.41 2.52 -0.21
N LEU A 219 -25.88 1.36 -0.58
CA LEU A 219 -26.61 0.10 -0.49
C LEU A 219 -26.87 -0.36 0.95
N ASP A 220 -25.99 -0.04 1.90
CA ASP A 220 -26.17 -0.40 3.32
C ASP A 220 -27.43 0.28 3.90
N LYS A 221 -27.65 1.56 3.60
CA LYS A 221 -28.88 2.27 3.99
C LYS A 221 -30.13 1.60 3.43
N ASP A 222 -30.03 1.18 2.17
CA ASP A 222 -31.13 0.55 1.43
C ASP A 222 -31.44 -0.86 1.94
N ILE A 223 -30.40 -1.65 2.30
CA ILE A 223 -30.54 -2.98 2.91
C ILE A 223 -31.11 -2.88 4.33
N VAL A 224 -30.68 -1.91 5.14
CA VAL A 224 -31.24 -1.67 6.49
C VAL A 224 -32.73 -1.30 6.39
N ALA A 225 -33.09 -0.43 5.45
CA ALA A 225 -34.49 -0.07 5.21
C ALA A 225 -35.33 -1.27 4.76
N LEU A 226 -34.78 -2.14 3.90
CA LEU A 226 -35.41 -3.39 3.47
C LEU A 226 -35.71 -4.31 4.66
N PHE A 227 -34.74 -4.57 5.54
CA PHE A 227 -34.96 -5.43 6.71
C PHE A 227 -35.92 -4.81 7.73
N ALA A 228 -35.90 -3.49 7.94
CA ALA A 228 -36.86 -2.80 8.80
C ALA A 228 -38.30 -2.95 8.26
N ALA A 229 -38.47 -2.81 6.94
CA ALA A 229 -39.77 -3.00 6.28
C ALA A 229 -40.27 -4.45 6.39
N ILE A 230 -39.39 -5.45 6.20
CA ILE A 230 -39.72 -6.87 6.36
C ILE A 230 -40.18 -7.19 7.78
N ASN A 231 -39.51 -6.63 8.79
CA ASN A 231 -39.80 -6.91 10.20
C ASN A 231 -41.00 -6.12 10.75
N GLY A 232 -41.65 -5.28 9.94
CA GLY A 232 -42.76 -4.43 10.38
C GLY A 232 -42.35 -3.35 11.40
N GLU A 233 -41.06 -3.04 11.50
CA GLU A 233 -40.52 -1.99 12.37
C GLU A 233 -40.77 -0.63 11.70
N SER A 234 -42.00 -0.11 11.83
CA SER A 234 -42.36 1.22 11.35
C SER A 234 -41.73 2.30 12.26
N ASN A 235 -41.03 3.27 11.66
CA ASN A 235 -40.71 4.55 12.31
C ASN A 235 -41.97 5.36 12.61
#